data_AF-A0A940BUF1-F1
#
_entry.id   AF-A0A940BUF1-F1
#
_cell.length_a   1.000
_cell.length_b   1.000
_cell.length_c   1.000
_cell.angle_alpha   90.00
_cell.angle_beta   90.00
_cell.angle_gamma   90.00
#
_symmetry.space_group_name_H-M   'P 1'
#
loop_
_entity.id
_entity.type
_entity.pdbx_description
1 polymer ?
#
loop_
_entity_poly.entity_id
_entity_poly.type
_entity_poly.pdbx_seq_one_letter_code
_entity_poly.pdbx_strand_id
1 'polypeptide(L)'
;MTRYIFISYSHLDQRTVSGIADRLERGGYSVWYDRDIQPGSLWDEMIKSKLRDAAVVLMFISENFVKSAYCRLELQLALEQKKNILPVYLDRARFEDGLQEQIDRIQNISLMPASLDECLQRLQKHDAIQKCLGKFHSTRPGPERTYYPHGAAIDTVTFNSVKDHPVYGDERRFLRVKLPGSESFEPAASVKLRPGQVYEFELLIHNNAAATENGTAKSARIAVHLPEYVRPSRMSEILAVLSSVNASPPQIWSGIELHCEKTLFLTFVNASAVYHCGGACDGQKLSTSFIETDHGFYVGLDRFDGTVPAGALCRVTFQVRATEESGEIGYTKKILKKNGLPDGHVRLGEVFTVRTEFRNLGTFDYRNVGFWDMFPEGMELIPGTTVLRNGRHPDGLKMEDTIHDGTGFKTGTYGPHANAIITYQARFTSGSGRQRVGGSIAHETGMSNFWLPVIVEPDEE
;
A
#
# COMPACT_ATOMS: atom_id res chain seq x y z
N MET A 1 19.22 -21.36 -6.95
CA MET A 1 18.05 -21.73 -6.11
C MET A 1 17.82 -20.62 -5.11
N THR A 2 16.63 -20.04 -5.16
CA THR A 2 16.17 -18.94 -4.31
C THR A 2 15.89 -19.48 -2.90
N ARG A 3 16.22 -18.75 -1.82
CA ARG A 3 16.04 -19.24 -0.43
C ARG A 3 15.48 -18.15 0.49
N TYR A 4 14.15 -18.03 0.54
CA TYR A 4 13.44 -17.14 1.46
C TYR A 4 12.56 -17.94 2.40
N ILE A 5 12.18 -17.24 3.46
CA ILE A 5 11.17 -17.63 4.42
C ILE A 5 9.83 -17.07 3.93
N PHE A 6 8.90 -17.94 3.60
CA PHE A 6 7.50 -17.57 3.40
C PHE A 6 6.82 -17.54 4.76
N ILE A 7 6.13 -16.45 5.13
CA ILE A 7 5.35 -16.41 6.36
C ILE A 7 3.87 -16.55 6.04
N SER A 8 3.24 -17.56 6.64
CA SER A 8 1.79 -17.75 6.67
C SER A 8 1.26 -17.35 8.05
N TYR A 9 0.23 -16.50 8.09
CA TYR A 9 -0.42 -16.06 9.33
C TYR A 9 -1.83 -15.54 9.05
N SER A 10 -2.66 -15.40 10.09
CA SER A 10 -3.96 -14.72 9.97
C SER A 10 -3.78 -13.21 10.05
N HIS A 11 -4.46 -12.43 9.20
CA HIS A 11 -4.43 -10.96 9.25
C HIS A 11 -4.85 -10.39 10.62
N LEU A 12 -5.66 -11.11 11.40
CA LEU A 12 -6.00 -10.70 12.77
C LEU A 12 -4.78 -10.69 13.73
N ASP A 13 -3.71 -11.40 13.37
CA ASP A 13 -2.46 -11.48 14.14
C ASP A 13 -1.33 -10.61 13.55
N GLN A 14 -1.63 -9.79 12.54
CA GLN A 14 -0.66 -8.98 11.78
C GLN A 14 0.23 -8.13 12.68
N ARG A 15 -0.31 -7.56 13.76
CA ARG A 15 0.45 -6.72 14.68
C ARG A 15 1.61 -7.48 15.32
N THR A 16 1.42 -8.74 15.69
CA THR A 16 2.45 -9.57 16.32
C THR A 16 3.44 -10.10 15.27
N VAL A 17 2.91 -10.63 14.16
CA VAL A 17 3.71 -11.26 13.12
C VAL A 17 4.60 -10.26 12.39
N SER A 18 4.09 -9.06 12.08
CA SER A 18 4.88 -8.00 11.44
C SER A 18 6.11 -7.60 12.25
N GLY A 19 6.00 -7.55 13.59
CA GLY A 19 7.13 -7.25 14.46
C GLY A 19 8.24 -8.31 14.43
N ILE A 20 7.86 -9.59 14.32
CA ILE A 20 8.81 -10.72 14.21
C ILE A 20 9.46 -10.70 12.82
N ALA A 21 8.65 -10.57 11.77
CA ALA A 21 9.12 -10.52 10.38
C ALA A 21 10.09 -9.34 10.14
N ASP A 22 9.76 -8.13 10.61
CA ASP A 22 10.65 -6.96 10.54
C ASP A 22 11.99 -7.18 11.27
N ARG A 23 12.02 -8.02 12.32
CA ARG A 23 13.27 -8.35 13.05
C ARG A 23 14.07 -9.46 12.38
N LEU A 24 13.42 -10.42 11.73
CA LEU A 24 14.10 -11.37 10.84
C LEU A 24 14.73 -10.64 9.65
N GLU A 25 14.01 -9.74 8.99
CA GLU A 25 14.56 -8.94 7.89
C GLU A 25 15.77 -8.11 8.32
N ARG A 26 15.67 -7.39 9.46
CA ARG A 26 16.81 -6.64 10.03
C ARG A 26 17.99 -7.54 10.40
N GLY A 27 17.74 -8.82 10.67
CA GLY A 27 18.76 -9.84 10.89
C GLY A 27 19.43 -10.35 9.60
N GLY A 28 19.05 -9.83 8.42
CA GLY A 28 19.62 -10.22 7.12
C GLY A 28 18.94 -11.42 6.46
N TYR A 29 17.78 -11.84 6.95
CA TYR A 29 17.00 -12.93 6.36
C TYR A 29 16.07 -12.41 5.27
N SER A 30 15.97 -13.15 4.17
CA SER A 30 14.97 -12.87 3.14
C SER A 30 13.62 -13.45 3.56
N VAL A 31 12.66 -12.57 3.80
CA VAL A 31 11.31 -12.90 4.23
C VAL A 31 10.33 -12.41 3.17
N TRP A 32 9.37 -13.25 2.81
CA TRP A 32 8.20 -12.86 2.02
C TRP A 32 6.96 -13.20 2.81
N TYR A 33 6.04 -12.26 2.88
CA TYR A 33 4.74 -12.45 3.50
C TYR A 33 3.81 -11.34 3.08
N ASP A 34 2.54 -11.68 3.07
CA ASP A 34 1.50 -10.77 2.65
C ASP A 34 1.09 -9.86 3.81
N ARG A 35 1.07 -8.54 3.61
CA ARG A 35 0.55 -7.62 4.63
C ARG A 35 -0.91 -7.27 4.40
N ASP A 36 -1.41 -7.32 3.17
CA ASP A 36 -2.62 -6.59 2.79
C ASP A 36 -3.52 -7.28 1.74
N ILE A 37 -3.26 -8.52 1.31
CA ILE A 37 -4.14 -9.21 0.35
C ILE A 37 -5.37 -9.81 1.05
N GLN A 38 -6.58 -9.41 0.64
CA GLN A 38 -7.81 -10.07 1.05
C GLN A 38 -8.00 -11.39 0.25
N PRO A 39 -8.63 -12.43 0.84
CA PRO A 39 -8.95 -13.66 0.12
C PRO A 39 -9.85 -13.38 -1.10
N GLY A 40 -9.40 -13.75 -2.31
CA GLY A 40 -10.19 -13.46 -3.51
C GLY A 40 -9.51 -13.76 -4.86
N SER A 41 -9.53 -15.04 -5.25
CA SER A 41 -9.44 -15.63 -6.62
C SER A 41 -8.27 -15.29 -7.55
N LEU A 42 -7.83 -14.04 -7.62
CA LEU A 42 -6.68 -13.67 -8.43
C LEU A 42 -5.40 -14.07 -7.69
N TRP A 43 -5.15 -13.46 -6.55
CA TRP A 43 -3.87 -13.58 -5.85
C TRP A 43 -3.54 -14.98 -5.30
N ASP A 44 -4.54 -15.86 -5.17
CA ASP A 44 -4.38 -17.21 -4.60
C ASP A 44 -3.27 -18.04 -5.30
N GLU A 45 -3.24 -18.11 -6.63
CA GLU A 45 -2.24 -18.92 -7.35
C GLU A 45 -0.82 -18.36 -7.25
N MET A 46 -0.71 -17.04 -7.15
CA MET A 46 0.56 -16.36 -6.93
C MET A 46 1.11 -16.68 -5.55
N ILE A 47 0.29 -16.56 -4.51
CA ILE A 47 0.70 -16.84 -3.13
C ILE A 47 1.10 -18.32 -3.01
N LYS A 48 0.29 -19.23 -3.56
CA LYS A 48 0.66 -20.66 -3.65
C LYS A 48 2.00 -20.88 -4.36
N SER A 49 2.28 -20.14 -5.42
CA SER A 49 3.58 -20.23 -6.09
C SER A 49 4.73 -19.71 -5.24
N LYS A 50 4.52 -18.58 -4.54
CA LYS A 50 5.53 -18.06 -3.61
C LYS A 50 5.75 -19.02 -2.44
N LEU A 51 4.72 -19.73 -1.98
CA LEU A 51 4.88 -20.81 -1.00
C LEU A 51 5.69 -21.98 -1.59
N ARG A 52 5.41 -22.36 -2.83
CA ARG A 52 6.15 -23.41 -3.54
C ARG A 52 7.63 -23.07 -3.76
N ASP A 53 7.98 -21.81 -3.98
CA ASP A 53 9.37 -21.41 -4.23
C ASP A 53 10.16 -21.11 -2.95
N ALA A 54 9.49 -21.05 -1.79
CA ALA A 54 10.11 -20.79 -0.51
C ALA A 54 11.02 -21.93 -0.05
N ALA A 55 12.11 -21.57 0.65
CA ALA A 55 12.99 -22.55 1.29
C ALA A 55 12.45 -23.03 2.64
N VAL A 56 11.72 -22.16 3.35
CA VAL A 56 11.07 -22.45 4.62
C VAL A 56 9.69 -21.80 4.63
N VAL A 57 8.68 -22.53 5.10
CA VAL A 57 7.33 -21.99 5.34
C VAL A 57 7.16 -21.81 6.84
N LEU A 58 7.26 -20.57 7.32
CA LEU A 58 7.09 -20.20 8.71
C LEU A 58 5.61 -19.92 8.99
N MET A 59 4.96 -20.75 9.80
CA MET A 59 3.51 -20.67 10.03
C MET A 59 3.23 -20.17 11.44
N PHE A 60 2.64 -18.98 11.56
CA PHE A 60 2.22 -18.46 12.86
C PHE A 60 0.82 -18.97 13.21
N ILE A 61 0.78 -20.00 14.03
CA ILE A 61 -0.45 -20.70 14.42
C ILE A 61 -1.07 -20.01 15.64
N SER A 62 -2.30 -19.57 15.46
CA SER A 62 -3.18 -18.99 16.49
C SER A 62 -4.59 -19.56 16.34
N GLU A 63 -5.48 -19.23 17.27
CA GLU A 63 -6.92 -19.54 17.15
C GLU A 63 -7.51 -18.92 15.87
N ASN A 64 -7.00 -17.75 15.48
CA ASN A 64 -7.41 -17.07 14.25
C ASN A 64 -6.89 -17.81 13.00
N PHE A 65 -5.66 -18.32 13.05
CA PHE A 65 -5.06 -19.12 11.97
C PHE A 65 -5.88 -20.39 11.72
N VAL A 66 -6.19 -21.13 12.80
CA VAL A 66 -6.97 -22.39 12.70
C VAL A 66 -8.34 -22.14 12.10
N LYS A 67 -8.99 -21.00 12.42
CA LYS A 67 -10.30 -20.61 11.89
C LYS A 67 -10.26 -20.10 10.45
N SER A 68 -9.10 -19.61 9.97
CA SER A 68 -8.94 -19.11 8.61
C SER A 68 -8.89 -20.24 7.58
N ALA A 69 -9.88 -20.28 6.68
CA ALA A 69 -9.90 -21.23 5.57
C ALA A 69 -8.66 -21.10 4.67
N TYR A 70 -8.18 -19.87 4.49
CA TYR A 70 -7.01 -19.56 3.68
C TYR A 70 -5.72 -20.11 4.30
N CYS A 71 -5.50 -19.87 5.59
CA CYS A 71 -4.35 -20.41 6.32
C CYS A 71 -4.34 -21.95 6.31
N ARG A 72 -5.52 -22.57 6.42
CA ARG A 72 -5.65 -24.04 6.28
C ARG A 72 -5.28 -24.54 4.89
N LEU A 73 -5.66 -23.82 3.82
CA LEU A 73 -5.27 -24.16 2.44
C LEU A 73 -3.75 -24.06 2.24
N GLU A 74 -3.12 -23.00 2.74
CA GLU A 74 -1.66 -22.86 2.67
C GLU A 74 -0.92 -23.94 3.45
N LEU A 75 -1.42 -24.29 4.64
CA LEU A 75 -0.89 -25.39 5.44
C LEU A 75 -1.00 -26.73 4.70
N GLN A 76 -2.17 -27.03 4.15
CA GLN A 76 -2.38 -28.23 3.36
C GLN A 76 -1.44 -28.26 2.15
N LEU A 77 -1.32 -27.16 1.40
CA LEU A 77 -0.40 -27.08 0.27
C LEU A 77 1.05 -27.30 0.69
N ALA A 78 1.48 -26.70 1.80
CA ALA A 78 2.84 -26.88 2.31
C ALA A 78 3.13 -28.34 2.69
N LEU A 79 2.16 -29.01 3.32
CA LEU A 79 2.25 -30.43 3.68
C LEU A 79 2.30 -31.33 2.44
N GLU A 80 1.40 -31.11 1.47
CA GLU A 80 1.35 -31.86 0.20
C GLU A 80 2.65 -31.73 -0.59
N GLN A 81 3.21 -30.52 -0.63
CA GLN A 81 4.48 -30.22 -1.31
C GLN A 81 5.72 -30.61 -0.48
N LYS A 82 5.54 -31.26 0.68
CA LYS A 82 6.59 -31.67 1.61
C LYS A 82 7.57 -30.52 1.91
N LYS A 83 7.03 -29.32 2.11
CA LYS A 83 7.84 -28.13 2.44
C LYS A 83 8.45 -28.27 3.81
N ASN A 84 9.57 -27.57 3.98
CA ASN A 84 10.18 -27.40 5.30
C ASN A 84 9.35 -26.38 6.10
N ILE A 85 8.34 -26.88 6.80
CA ILE A 85 7.43 -26.08 7.61
C ILE A 85 8.06 -25.86 8.98
N LEU A 86 8.02 -24.62 9.48
CA LEU A 86 8.36 -24.28 10.86
C LEU A 86 7.12 -23.67 11.54
N PRO A 87 6.39 -24.44 12.34
CA PRO A 87 5.27 -23.93 13.12
C PRO A 87 5.74 -23.01 14.26
N VAL A 88 5.09 -21.86 14.40
CA VAL A 88 5.27 -20.92 15.52
C VAL A 88 3.92 -20.68 16.18
N TYR A 89 3.70 -21.23 17.38
CA TYR A 89 2.46 -21.04 18.12
C TYR A 89 2.42 -19.67 18.79
N LEU A 90 1.43 -18.83 18.44
CA LEU A 90 1.16 -17.53 19.05
C LEU A 90 0.33 -17.67 20.34
N ASP A 91 -0.55 -18.66 20.38
CA ASP A 91 -1.41 -18.99 21.51
C ASP A 91 -1.50 -20.53 21.69
N ARG A 92 -2.53 -21.02 22.40
CA ARG A 92 -2.72 -22.46 22.68
C ARG A 92 -3.61 -23.17 21.64
N ALA A 93 -3.75 -22.60 20.45
CA ALA A 93 -4.59 -23.17 19.41
C ALA A 93 -4.24 -24.59 19.04
N ARG A 94 -5.28 -25.34 18.68
CA ARG A 94 -5.17 -26.70 18.17
C ARG A 94 -6.01 -26.86 16.92
N PHE A 95 -5.49 -27.62 15.97
CA PHE A 95 -6.24 -28.11 14.82
C PHE A 95 -7.10 -29.31 15.23
N GLU A 96 -7.98 -29.74 14.33
CA GLU A 96 -8.68 -31.02 14.45
C GLU A 96 -7.67 -32.17 14.54
N ASP A 97 -8.03 -33.23 15.28
CA ASP A 97 -7.11 -34.28 15.78
C ASP A 97 -6.12 -34.79 14.71
N GLY A 98 -6.59 -35.13 13.50
CA GLY A 98 -5.75 -35.68 12.44
C GLY A 98 -4.74 -34.70 11.81
N LEU A 99 -5.03 -33.40 11.82
CA LEU A 99 -4.09 -32.38 11.36
C LEU A 99 -3.12 -31.99 12.49
N GLN A 100 -3.60 -31.96 13.74
CA GLN A 100 -2.77 -31.70 14.91
C GLN A 100 -1.64 -32.74 15.04
N GLU A 101 -1.94 -34.03 14.85
CA GLU A 101 -0.94 -35.10 14.88
C GLU A 101 0.17 -34.94 13.83
N GLN A 102 -0.13 -34.36 12.67
CA GLN A 102 0.86 -34.10 11.63
C GLN A 102 1.78 -32.94 12.02
N ILE A 103 1.20 -31.87 12.57
CA ILE A 103 1.95 -30.70 13.01
C ILE A 103 2.81 -31.00 14.24
N ASP A 104 2.33 -31.82 15.18
CA ASP A 104 3.06 -32.19 16.40
C ASP A 104 4.34 -32.99 16.11
N ARG A 105 4.43 -33.63 14.93
CA ARG A 105 5.65 -34.31 14.46
C ARG A 105 6.71 -33.35 13.90
N ILE A 106 6.34 -32.09 13.67
CA ILE A 106 7.22 -31.05 13.16
C ILE A 106 7.79 -30.26 14.34
N GLN A 107 9.10 -29.99 14.30
CA GLN A 107 9.72 -29.12 15.28
C GLN A 107 9.05 -27.74 15.27
N ASN A 108 8.57 -27.29 16.42
CA ASN A 108 7.85 -26.03 16.56
C ASN A 108 8.53 -25.08 17.57
N ILE A 109 8.15 -23.81 17.49
CA ILE A 109 8.52 -22.77 18.45
C ILE A 109 7.21 -22.24 19.05
N SER A 110 7.17 -22.00 20.36
CA SER A 110 6.03 -21.35 21.00
C SER A 110 6.43 -19.95 21.45
N LEU A 111 5.58 -18.96 21.15
CA LEU A 111 5.69 -17.61 21.69
C LEU A 111 5.29 -17.58 23.16
N MET A 112 4.46 -18.50 23.64
CA MET A 112 4.05 -18.56 25.05
C MET A 112 4.63 -19.82 25.72
N PRO A 113 5.34 -19.71 26.87
CA PRO A 113 5.49 -18.54 27.75
C PRO A 113 6.69 -17.63 27.42
N ALA A 114 7.31 -17.78 26.25
CA ALA A 114 8.50 -17.04 25.85
C ALA A 114 8.22 -15.52 25.66
N SER A 115 9.28 -14.70 25.66
CA SER A 115 9.15 -13.34 25.15
C SER A 115 9.27 -13.31 23.62
N LEU A 116 8.84 -12.22 22.99
CA LEU A 116 9.05 -11.99 21.56
C LEU A 116 10.54 -12.04 21.19
N ASP A 117 11.42 -11.56 22.07
CA ASP A 117 12.88 -11.66 21.92
C ASP A 117 13.38 -13.09 21.92
N GLU A 118 12.89 -13.92 22.85
CA GLU A 118 13.30 -15.31 22.96
C GLU A 118 12.82 -16.13 21.75
N CYS A 119 11.59 -15.90 21.31
CA CYS A 119 11.06 -16.50 20.08
C CYS A 119 11.95 -16.17 18.87
N LEU A 120 12.34 -14.90 18.72
CA LEU A 120 13.23 -14.48 17.65
C LEU A 120 14.63 -15.08 17.74
N GLN A 121 15.21 -15.18 18.93
CA GLN A 121 16.50 -15.85 19.10
C GLN A 121 16.43 -17.32 18.69
N ARG A 122 15.34 -18.02 19.04
CA ARG A 122 15.11 -19.42 18.62
C ARG A 122 14.95 -19.53 17.10
N LEU A 123 14.18 -18.63 16.48
CA LEU A 123 14.02 -18.56 15.02
C LEU A 123 15.37 -18.34 14.33
N GLN A 124 16.14 -17.34 14.79
CA GLN A 124 17.44 -17.03 14.22
C GLN A 124 18.45 -18.15 14.41
N LYS A 125 18.36 -18.97 15.46
CA LYS A 125 19.25 -20.13 15.65
C LYS A 125 18.83 -21.38 14.87
N HIS A 126 17.63 -21.40 14.29
CA HIS A 126 17.10 -22.58 13.63
C HIS A 126 17.81 -22.83 12.29
N ASP A 127 18.30 -24.06 12.05
CA ASP A 127 19.09 -24.41 10.86
C ASP A 127 18.38 -24.09 9.54
N ALA A 128 17.06 -24.30 9.50
CA ALA A 128 16.24 -23.98 8.33
C ALA A 128 16.26 -22.47 8.01
N ILE A 129 16.17 -21.63 9.04
CA ILE A 129 16.13 -20.17 8.93
C ILE A 129 17.52 -19.64 8.56
N GLN A 130 18.58 -20.17 9.18
CA GLN A 130 19.98 -19.85 8.86
C GLN A 130 20.33 -20.08 7.38
N LYS A 131 19.75 -21.10 6.74
CA LYS A 131 19.95 -21.38 5.30
C LYS A 131 19.40 -20.27 4.38
N CYS A 132 18.58 -19.35 4.89
CA CYS A 132 17.98 -18.23 4.18
C CYS A 132 18.72 -16.89 4.40
N LEU A 133 19.83 -16.89 5.15
CA LEU A 133 20.64 -15.70 5.41
C LEU A 133 21.40 -15.26 4.13
N GLY A 134 21.26 -13.99 3.74
CA GLY A 134 22.08 -13.34 2.71
C GLY A 134 21.95 -13.87 1.26
N LYS A 135 20.92 -14.65 0.92
CA LYS A 135 20.75 -15.26 -0.42
C LYS A 135 19.38 -14.95 -1.01
N PHE A 136 19.28 -14.07 -2.01
CA PHE A 136 18.00 -13.91 -2.72
C PHE A 136 18.05 -13.48 -4.19
N HIS A 137 17.15 -14.09 -5.01
CA HIS A 137 16.78 -13.77 -6.40
C HIS A 137 15.40 -14.45 -6.72
N SER A 138 14.28 -13.77 -6.55
CA SER A 138 12.96 -14.10 -7.13
C SER A 138 12.92 -13.52 -8.54
N THR A 139 13.36 -14.31 -9.52
CA THR A 139 13.52 -13.86 -10.92
C THR A 139 12.50 -14.49 -11.89
N ARG A 140 11.47 -15.18 -11.38
CA ARG A 140 10.57 -15.97 -12.21
C ARG A 140 9.26 -15.23 -12.53
N PRO A 141 8.92 -15.08 -13.82
CA PRO A 141 7.61 -14.60 -14.24
C PRO A 141 6.54 -15.67 -14.06
N GLY A 142 5.56 -15.41 -13.21
CA GLY A 142 4.27 -16.09 -13.22
C GLY A 142 4.29 -17.57 -12.85
N PRO A 143 3.13 -18.25 -12.85
CA PRO A 143 3.10 -19.69 -12.62
C PRO A 143 3.83 -20.41 -13.75
N GLU A 144 4.29 -21.63 -13.48
CA GLU A 144 4.74 -22.52 -14.55
C GLU A 144 3.61 -22.67 -15.57
N ARG A 145 3.93 -22.38 -16.84
CA ARG A 145 2.99 -22.44 -17.96
C ARG A 145 3.71 -22.77 -19.25
N THR A 146 2.95 -23.21 -20.24
CA THR A 146 3.47 -23.45 -21.59
C THR A 146 3.86 -22.14 -22.24
N TYR A 147 5.01 -22.14 -22.91
CA TYR A 147 5.52 -20.99 -23.64
C TYR A 147 5.72 -21.35 -25.10
N TYR A 148 5.41 -20.39 -25.95
CA TYR A 148 5.29 -20.61 -27.39
C TYR A 148 6.31 -19.77 -28.15
N PRO A 149 6.78 -20.25 -29.32
CA PRO A 149 7.47 -19.39 -30.28
C PRO A 149 6.49 -18.39 -30.90
N HIS A 150 7.02 -17.30 -31.43
CA HIS A 150 6.25 -16.32 -32.17
C HIS A 150 5.55 -16.98 -33.38
N GLY A 151 4.27 -16.61 -33.60
CA GLY A 151 3.46 -17.16 -34.68
C GLY A 151 2.83 -18.53 -34.40
N ALA A 152 3.01 -19.10 -33.20
CA ALA A 152 2.30 -20.31 -32.81
C ALA A 152 0.79 -20.10 -32.81
N ALA A 153 0.04 -21.05 -33.37
CA ALA A 153 -1.42 -21.08 -33.24
C ALA A 153 -1.80 -21.61 -31.86
N ILE A 154 -2.45 -20.79 -31.04
CA ILE A 154 -2.86 -21.12 -29.67
C ILE A 154 -4.39 -21.04 -29.59
N ASP A 155 -5.07 -22.17 -29.48
CA ASP A 155 -6.54 -22.22 -29.55
C ASP A 155 -7.24 -21.74 -28.27
N THR A 156 -6.49 -21.62 -27.16
CA THR A 156 -6.97 -21.17 -25.86
C THR A 156 -6.49 -19.76 -25.56
N VAL A 157 -7.29 -18.98 -24.82
CA VAL A 157 -6.84 -17.71 -24.27
C VAL A 157 -5.58 -17.93 -23.43
N THR A 158 -4.47 -17.36 -23.88
CA THR A 158 -3.19 -17.44 -23.18
C THR A 158 -2.56 -16.07 -23.25
N PHE A 159 -2.26 -15.52 -22.08
CA PHE A 159 -1.62 -14.23 -21.98
C PHE A 159 -0.10 -14.36 -21.92
N ASN A 160 0.59 -13.46 -22.62
CA ASN A 160 2.00 -13.13 -22.45
C ASN A 160 2.91 -14.36 -22.28
N SER A 161 2.80 -15.29 -23.22
CA SER A 161 3.46 -16.60 -23.21
C SER A 161 4.30 -16.83 -24.47
N VAL A 162 4.51 -15.81 -25.29
CA VAL A 162 5.46 -15.84 -26.42
C VAL A 162 6.87 -15.44 -25.94
N LYS A 163 7.90 -16.16 -26.40
CA LYS A 163 9.31 -15.97 -25.95
C LYS A 163 10.12 -14.98 -26.78
N ASP A 164 9.72 -14.75 -28.02
CA ASP A 164 10.52 -14.15 -29.08
C ASP A 164 9.67 -13.23 -29.96
N HIS A 165 8.80 -12.42 -29.34
CA HIS A 165 8.03 -11.42 -30.05
C HIS A 165 8.98 -10.39 -30.72
N PRO A 166 8.80 -10.04 -32.01
CA PRO A 166 9.77 -9.21 -32.74
C PRO A 166 10.01 -7.82 -32.13
N VAL A 167 8.97 -7.25 -31.49
CA VAL A 167 9.04 -5.93 -30.83
C VAL A 167 9.35 -6.01 -29.33
N TYR A 168 8.74 -6.94 -28.59
CA TYR A 168 8.80 -6.98 -27.12
C TYR A 168 9.75 -8.05 -26.57
N GLY A 169 10.29 -8.90 -27.45
CA GLY A 169 11.11 -10.03 -27.07
C GLY A 169 10.32 -11.03 -26.24
N ASP A 170 10.80 -11.25 -25.01
CA ASP A 170 10.25 -12.24 -24.10
C ASP A 170 9.07 -11.67 -23.30
N GLU A 171 7.85 -12.03 -23.69
CA GLU A 171 6.62 -11.51 -23.07
C GLU A 171 6.39 -12.05 -21.66
N ARG A 172 7.16 -13.05 -21.21
CA ARG A 172 7.02 -13.59 -19.85
C ARG A 172 7.26 -12.50 -18.81
N ARG A 173 8.17 -11.57 -19.08
CA ARG A 173 8.46 -10.40 -18.23
C ARG A 173 7.65 -9.20 -18.68
N PHE A 174 6.35 -9.33 -18.50
CA PHE A 174 5.39 -8.34 -18.98
C PHE A 174 5.26 -7.10 -18.10
N LEU A 175 5.86 -7.10 -16.91
CA LEU A 175 6.12 -5.87 -16.18
C LEU A 175 7.53 -5.38 -16.53
N ARG A 176 7.60 -4.19 -17.11
CA ARG A 176 8.83 -3.57 -17.60
C ARG A 176 9.03 -2.22 -16.93
N VAL A 177 10.26 -1.75 -16.92
CA VAL A 177 10.64 -0.48 -16.29
C VAL A 177 11.46 0.35 -17.26
N LYS A 178 11.18 1.64 -17.28
CA LYS A 178 12.00 2.66 -17.91
C LYS A 178 12.69 3.45 -16.82
N LEU A 179 14.02 3.29 -16.75
CA LEU A 179 14.84 3.96 -15.75
C LEU A 179 14.92 5.46 -16.04
N PRO A 180 15.10 6.31 -15.01
CA PRO A 180 15.35 7.73 -15.19
C PRO A 180 16.50 7.99 -16.17
N GLY A 181 16.22 8.76 -17.23
CA GLY A 181 17.19 9.06 -18.30
C GLY A 181 17.28 8.02 -19.42
N SER A 182 16.53 6.91 -19.34
CA SER A 182 16.36 5.97 -20.45
C SER A 182 15.27 6.45 -21.41
N GLU A 183 15.37 6.08 -22.68
CA GLU A 183 14.31 6.32 -23.69
C GLU A 183 13.33 5.14 -23.81
N SER A 184 13.78 3.91 -23.52
CA SER A 184 13.00 2.67 -23.68
C SER A 184 12.62 2.02 -22.34
N PHE A 185 11.51 1.27 -22.37
CA PHE A 185 11.13 0.31 -21.34
C PHE A 185 11.88 -0.99 -21.57
N GLU A 186 12.42 -1.58 -20.51
CA GLU A 186 13.16 -2.84 -20.57
C GLU A 186 12.59 -3.87 -19.58
N PRO A 187 12.60 -5.17 -19.93
CA PRO A 187 12.30 -6.21 -18.96
C PRO A 187 13.41 -6.23 -17.90
N ALA A 188 13.06 -6.01 -16.64
CA ALA A 188 14.02 -6.03 -15.53
C ALA A 188 13.69 -7.18 -14.57
N ALA A 189 14.73 -7.83 -14.04
CA ALA A 189 14.55 -8.72 -12.90
C ALA A 189 14.52 -7.92 -11.59
N SER A 190 15.32 -6.85 -11.55
CA SER A 190 15.47 -6.00 -10.40
C SER A 190 15.86 -4.57 -10.80
N VAL A 191 15.55 -3.61 -9.94
CA VAL A 191 15.85 -2.19 -10.09
C VAL A 191 16.41 -1.65 -8.79
N LYS A 192 17.49 -0.86 -8.89
CA LYS A 192 18.02 -0.08 -7.77
C LYS A 192 17.41 1.32 -7.76
N LEU A 193 16.53 1.55 -6.80
CA LEU A 193 15.82 2.80 -6.57
C LEU A 193 16.73 3.84 -5.91
N ARG A 194 16.52 5.11 -6.26
CA ARG A 194 17.22 6.27 -5.70
C ARG A 194 16.21 7.32 -5.20
N PRO A 195 16.55 8.05 -4.13
CA PRO A 195 15.72 9.12 -3.59
C PRO A 195 15.37 10.18 -4.64
N GLY A 196 14.12 10.65 -4.62
CA GLY A 196 13.62 11.75 -5.45
C GLY A 196 13.39 11.37 -6.93
N GLN A 197 13.70 10.15 -7.35
CA GLN A 197 13.53 9.72 -8.73
C GLN A 197 12.11 9.22 -9.00
N VAL A 198 11.67 9.41 -10.24
CA VAL A 198 10.41 8.87 -10.76
C VAL A 198 10.75 7.79 -11.78
N TYR A 199 10.19 6.60 -11.58
CA TYR A 199 10.35 5.45 -12.44
C TYR A 199 9.05 5.25 -13.22
N GLU A 200 9.18 4.98 -14.52
CA GLU A 200 8.06 4.63 -15.39
C GLU A 200 7.98 3.11 -15.52
N PHE A 201 6.80 2.55 -15.34
CA PHE A 201 6.53 1.12 -15.51
C PHE A 201 5.56 0.90 -16.67
N GLU A 202 5.76 -0.19 -17.41
CA GLU A 202 4.88 -0.65 -18.48
C GLU A 202 4.40 -2.07 -18.15
N LEU A 203 3.09 -2.25 -18.08
CA LEU A 203 2.42 -3.54 -17.97
C LEU A 203 1.89 -3.96 -19.35
N LEU A 204 2.53 -4.94 -19.98
CA LEU A 204 2.12 -5.49 -21.27
C LEU A 204 0.97 -6.49 -21.08
N ILE A 205 -0.02 -6.46 -21.97
CA ILE A 205 -1.18 -7.35 -21.99
C ILE A 205 -1.32 -7.86 -23.42
N HIS A 206 -0.94 -9.10 -23.68
CA HIS A 206 -1.03 -9.70 -25.01
C HIS A 206 -1.83 -10.99 -24.94
N ASN A 207 -3.04 -11.00 -25.50
CA ASN A 207 -3.77 -12.24 -25.71
C ASN A 207 -3.17 -12.97 -26.91
N ASN A 208 -2.30 -13.96 -26.66
CA ASN A 208 -1.61 -14.70 -27.71
C ASN A 208 -2.49 -15.76 -28.40
N ALA A 209 -3.78 -15.86 -28.05
CA ALA A 209 -4.68 -16.79 -28.70
C ALA A 209 -4.86 -16.48 -30.20
N ALA A 210 -5.04 -17.53 -30.99
CA ALA A 210 -5.47 -17.45 -32.37
C ALA A 210 -6.92 -16.96 -32.46
N ALA A 211 -7.28 -16.34 -33.58
CA ALA A 211 -8.62 -15.82 -33.86
C ALA A 211 -9.63 -16.95 -34.12
N THR A 212 -9.99 -17.66 -33.06
CA THR A 212 -11.01 -18.72 -33.02
C THR A 212 -12.19 -18.29 -32.15
N GLU A 213 -13.27 -19.08 -32.14
CA GLU A 213 -14.45 -18.82 -31.30
C GLU A 213 -14.11 -18.74 -29.80
N ASN A 214 -13.03 -19.41 -29.37
CA ASN A 214 -12.57 -19.44 -27.97
C ASN A 214 -11.41 -18.47 -27.68
N GLY A 215 -10.87 -17.79 -28.70
CA GLY A 215 -9.67 -16.96 -28.58
C GLY A 215 -9.89 -15.61 -27.88
N THR A 216 -11.13 -15.24 -27.54
CA THR A 216 -11.43 -13.99 -26.84
C THR A 216 -11.44 -14.20 -25.33
N ALA A 217 -10.61 -13.44 -24.62
CA ALA A 217 -10.58 -13.42 -23.16
C ALA A 217 -11.85 -12.75 -22.60
N LYS A 218 -12.34 -13.29 -21.49
CA LYS A 218 -13.52 -12.80 -20.78
C LYS A 218 -13.15 -12.37 -19.37
N SER A 219 -13.77 -11.29 -18.88
CA SER A 219 -13.50 -10.73 -17.55
C SER A 219 -12.00 -10.57 -17.28
N ALA A 220 -11.24 -10.16 -18.30
CA ALA A 220 -9.81 -9.95 -18.17
C ALA A 220 -9.53 -8.75 -17.26
N ARG A 221 -8.65 -8.94 -16.28
CA ARG A 221 -8.31 -7.90 -15.29
C ARG A 221 -6.82 -7.80 -15.06
N ILE A 222 -6.38 -6.58 -14.79
CA ILE A 222 -5.04 -6.30 -14.30
C ILE A 222 -5.06 -5.81 -12.85
N ALA A 223 -4.00 -6.11 -12.12
CA ALA A 223 -3.74 -5.48 -10.84
C ALA A 223 -2.24 -5.29 -10.63
N VAL A 224 -1.84 -4.26 -9.88
CA VAL A 224 -0.46 -3.98 -9.52
C VAL A 224 -0.36 -3.85 -8.01
N HIS A 225 0.47 -4.67 -7.40
CA HIS A 225 0.88 -4.51 -6.01
C HIS A 225 2.14 -3.66 -5.98
N LEU A 226 2.00 -2.46 -5.41
CA LEU A 226 3.08 -1.52 -5.18
C LEU A 226 3.42 -1.55 -3.68
N PRO A 227 4.64 -1.89 -3.25
CA PRO A 227 4.97 -1.81 -1.83
C PRO A 227 5.03 -0.34 -1.39
N GLU A 228 4.40 -0.01 -0.26
CA GLU A 228 4.43 1.34 0.33
C GLU A 228 5.86 1.87 0.54
N TYR A 229 6.79 0.98 0.87
CA TYR A 229 8.20 1.29 1.04
C TYR A 229 9.12 0.12 0.69
N VAL A 230 10.37 0.45 0.39
CA VAL A 230 11.47 -0.47 0.13
C VAL A 230 12.56 -0.20 1.15
N ARG A 231 13.03 -1.25 1.83
CA ARG A 231 14.10 -1.16 2.84
C ARG A 231 15.39 -1.83 2.35
N PRO A 232 16.56 -1.34 2.77
CA PRO A 232 17.82 -2.04 2.51
C PRO A 232 17.76 -3.46 3.06
N SER A 233 18.33 -4.41 2.32
CA SER A 233 18.39 -5.83 2.70
C SER A 233 17.03 -6.54 2.89
N ARG A 234 15.91 -5.90 2.55
CA ARG A 234 14.59 -6.50 2.51
C ARG A 234 14.16 -6.76 1.06
N MET A 235 13.59 -7.92 0.80
CA MET A 235 12.97 -8.19 -0.48
C MET A 235 11.67 -7.38 -0.59
N SER A 236 11.64 -6.44 -1.53
CA SER A 236 10.44 -5.73 -1.93
C SER A 236 10.28 -5.91 -3.42
N GLU A 237 9.05 -6.08 -3.90
CA GLU A 237 8.76 -6.34 -5.31
C GLU A 237 7.54 -5.52 -5.70
N ILE A 238 7.63 -4.83 -6.83
CA ILE A 238 6.43 -4.38 -7.54
C ILE A 238 5.95 -5.54 -8.40
N LEU A 239 4.67 -5.87 -8.31
CA LEU A 239 4.14 -7.09 -8.89
C LEU A 239 2.88 -6.80 -9.69
N ALA A 240 2.89 -7.13 -10.97
CA ALA A 240 1.74 -7.03 -11.83
C ALA A 240 1.09 -8.39 -12.03
N VAL A 241 -0.24 -8.41 -11.99
CA VAL A 241 -1.08 -9.58 -12.19
C VAL A 241 -1.99 -9.33 -13.38
N LEU A 242 -2.15 -10.37 -14.21
CA LEU A 242 -3.10 -10.41 -15.30
C LEU A 242 -3.90 -11.71 -15.20
N SER A 243 -5.21 -11.59 -15.32
CA SER A 243 -6.14 -12.70 -15.10
C SER A 243 -7.30 -12.68 -16.07
N SER A 244 -7.93 -13.82 -16.28
CA SER A 244 -9.18 -13.97 -17.02
C SER A 244 -9.82 -15.31 -16.70
N VAL A 245 -11.15 -15.36 -16.68
CA VAL A 245 -11.91 -16.55 -16.27
C VAL A 245 -11.79 -17.73 -17.25
N ASN A 246 -11.41 -17.48 -18.50
CA ASN A 246 -11.22 -18.50 -19.53
C ASN A 246 -9.78 -18.58 -20.06
N ALA A 247 -8.84 -17.91 -19.38
CA ALA A 247 -7.42 -18.04 -19.72
C ALA A 247 -6.83 -19.35 -19.19
N SER A 248 -5.80 -19.84 -19.88
CA SER A 248 -4.96 -20.94 -19.43
C SER A 248 -3.48 -20.49 -19.40
N PRO A 249 -2.89 -20.32 -18.21
CA PRO A 249 -3.53 -20.39 -16.89
C PRO A 249 -4.51 -19.23 -16.66
N PRO A 250 -5.47 -19.36 -15.71
CA PRO A 250 -6.46 -18.31 -15.42
C PRO A 250 -5.84 -17.02 -14.88
N GLN A 251 -4.60 -17.11 -14.41
CA GLN A 251 -3.81 -15.98 -13.96
C GLN A 251 -2.32 -16.16 -14.25
N ILE A 252 -1.67 -15.04 -14.56
CA ILE A 252 -0.22 -14.88 -14.59
C ILE A 252 0.22 -13.66 -13.79
N TRP A 253 1.49 -13.62 -13.38
CA TRP A 253 2.10 -12.45 -12.73
C TRP A 253 3.51 -12.20 -13.26
N SER A 254 3.98 -10.97 -13.14
CA SER A 254 5.36 -10.56 -13.45
C SER A 254 5.76 -9.50 -12.44
N GLY A 255 6.89 -9.69 -11.79
CA GLY A 255 7.39 -8.77 -10.78
C GLY A 255 8.81 -8.29 -11.07
N ILE A 256 9.14 -7.15 -10.46
CA ILE A 256 10.46 -6.53 -10.50
C ILE A 256 10.90 -6.32 -9.05
N GLU A 257 12.03 -6.92 -8.68
CA GLU A 257 12.62 -6.72 -7.36
C GLU A 257 13.11 -5.27 -7.21
N LEU A 258 12.80 -4.65 -6.09
CA LEU A 258 13.17 -3.28 -5.78
C LEU A 258 14.24 -3.28 -4.70
N HIS A 259 15.38 -2.68 -5.02
CA HIS A 259 16.49 -2.50 -4.10
C HIS A 259 16.72 -1.03 -3.81
N CYS A 260 17.20 -0.71 -2.62
CA CYS A 260 17.55 0.65 -2.24
C CYS A 260 18.77 0.64 -1.30
N GLU A 261 19.47 1.77 -1.21
CA GLU A 261 20.57 1.97 -0.25
C GLU A 261 20.08 2.45 1.11
N LYS A 262 18.92 3.12 1.12
CA LYS A 262 18.21 3.62 2.30
C LYS A 262 16.72 3.32 2.16
N THR A 263 15.97 3.34 3.26
CA THR A 263 14.51 3.19 3.19
C THR A 263 13.91 4.26 2.27
N LEU A 264 13.15 3.81 1.27
CA LEU A 264 12.43 4.69 0.34
C LEU A 264 10.96 4.37 0.40
N PHE A 265 10.12 5.40 0.43
CA PHE A 265 8.68 5.30 0.27
C PHE A 265 8.35 5.39 -1.22
N LEU A 266 7.45 4.52 -1.68
CA LEU A 266 6.98 4.51 -3.05
C LEU A 266 5.59 5.12 -3.10
N THR A 267 5.43 6.09 -3.97
CA THR A 267 4.13 6.73 -4.19
C THR A 267 3.78 6.65 -5.66
N PHE A 268 2.57 6.17 -5.95
CA PHE A 268 2.00 6.29 -7.28
C PHE A 268 1.82 7.76 -7.63
N VAL A 269 2.27 8.17 -8.81
CA VAL A 269 2.08 9.55 -9.29
C VAL A 269 0.65 9.65 -9.83
N ASN A 270 -0.20 10.40 -9.13
CA ASN A 270 -1.61 10.51 -9.51
C ASN A 270 -1.79 11.02 -10.95
N ALA A 271 -2.79 10.48 -11.66
CA ALA A 271 -3.08 10.77 -13.07
C ALA A 271 -1.92 10.51 -14.06
N SER A 272 -0.92 9.71 -13.67
CA SER A 272 0.17 9.26 -14.54
C SER A 272 -0.16 8.00 -15.35
N ALA A 273 -1.18 7.24 -14.95
CA ALA A 273 -1.51 5.98 -15.60
C ALA A 273 -2.24 6.22 -16.93
N VAL A 274 -1.74 5.63 -18.01
CA VAL A 274 -2.33 5.72 -19.35
C VAL A 274 -2.49 4.32 -19.94
N TYR A 275 -3.69 4.02 -20.42
CA TYR A 275 -3.99 2.79 -21.14
C TYR A 275 -3.70 2.97 -22.63
N HIS A 276 -3.04 2.00 -23.24
CA HIS A 276 -2.82 1.95 -24.67
C HIS A 276 -3.34 0.63 -25.22
N CYS A 277 -4.29 0.71 -26.14
CA CYS A 277 -4.90 -0.42 -26.83
C CYS A 277 -5.39 0.15 -28.16
N GLY A 278 -5.15 -0.48 -29.30
CA GLY A 278 -5.52 0.12 -30.60
C GLY A 278 -7.04 0.31 -30.90
N GLY A 279 -7.91 0.43 -29.88
CA GLY A 279 -9.35 0.66 -29.95
C GLY A 279 -9.82 1.92 -29.19
N ALA A 280 -11.12 2.01 -28.87
CA ALA A 280 -11.70 3.23 -28.26
C ALA A 280 -11.20 3.57 -26.83
N CYS A 281 -10.58 2.62 -26.12
CA CYS A 281 -9.94 2.85 -24.83
C CYS A 281 -8.51 3.43 -24.93
N ASP A 282 -7.95 3.60 -26.14
CA ASP A 282 -6.59 4.10 -26.31
C ASP A 282 -6.39 5.50 -25.72
N GLY A 283 -5.26 5.72 -25.05
CA GLY A 283 -4.87 7.01 -24.49
C GLY A 283 -5.69 7.44 -23.26
N GLN A 284 -6.65 6.63 -22.80
CA GLN A 284 -7.44 6.97 -21.62
C GLN A 284 -6.57 6.93 -20.35
N LYS A 285 -6.73 7.95 -19.51
CA LYS A 285 -6.11 7.98 -18.18
C LYS A 285 -6.84 7.05 -17.24
N LEU A 286 -6.10 6.20 -16.54
CA LEU A 286 -6.64 5.31 -15.52
C LEU A 286 -6.56 5.97 -14.15
N SER A 287 -7.56 5.69 -13.30
CA SER A 287 -7.48 6.00 -11.86
C SER A 287 -6.54 5.01 -11.16
N THR A 288 -6.38 5.14 -9.84
CA THR A 288 -5.60 4.20 -9.02
C THR A 288 -6.27 2.84 -8.82
N SER A 289 -7.44 2.58 -9.43
CA SER A 289 -8.25 1.38 -9.16
C SER A 289 -7.61 0.05 -9.57
N PHE A 290 -6.49 0.07 -10.29
CA PHE A 290 -5.71 -1.12 -10.63
C PHE A 290 -4.51 -1.34 -9.69
N ILE A 291 -4.22 -0.40 -8.80
CA ILE A 291 -3.14 -0.50 -7.81
C ILE A 291 -3.74 -0.92 -6.47
N GLU A 292 -3.11 -1.87 -5.79
CA GLU A 292 -3.50 -2.32 -4.44
C GLU A 292 -5.00 -2.66 -4.33
N THR A 293 -5.50 -3.43 -5.31
CA THR A 293 -6.91 -3.81 -5.43
C THR A 293 -7.09 -5.32 -5.37
N ASP A 294 -8.09 -5.77 -4.61
CA ASP A 294 -8.46 -7.19 -4.53
C ASP A 294 -9.22 -7.66 -5.79
N HIS A 295 -9.85 -6.73 -6.51
CA HIS A 295 -10.71 -7.05 -7.65
C HIS A 295 -10.04 -6.80 -9.01
N GLY A 296 -8.94 -6.04 -9.04
CA GLY A 296 -8.31 -5.62 -10.29
C GLY A 296 -9.14 -4.61 -11.08
N PHE A 297 -8.62 -4.21 -12.23
CA PHE A 297 -9.25 -3.32 -13.19
C PHE A 297 -9.52 -4.06 -14.50
N TYR A 298 -10.74 -3.95 -15.02
CA TYR A 298 -11.11 -4.57 -16.29
C TYR A 298 -10.39 -3.91 -17.46
N VAL A 299 -9.86 -4.74 -18.35
CA VAL A 299 -9.18 -4.28 -19.58
C VAL A 299 -9.99 -4.66 -20.81
N GLY A 300 -9.80 -3.93 -21.91
CA GLY A 300 -10.49 -4.20 -23.18
C GLY A 300 -10.17 -3.12 -24.22
N LEU A 301 -10.48 -3.38 -25.49
CA LEU A 301 -10.11 -2.47 -26.59
C LEU A 301 -11.03 -1.25 -26.67
N ASP A 302 -12.34 -1.48 -26.61
CA ASP A 302 -13.33 -0.42 -26.81
C ASP A 302 -14.05 0.00 -25.53
N ARG A 303 -13.97 -0.86 -24.50
CA ARG A 303 -14.55 -0.64 -23.18
C ARG A 303 -13.79 -1.45 -22.13
N PHE A 304 -13.77 -0.96 -20.90
CA PHE A 304 -13.18 -1.66 -19.75
C PHE A 304 -14.16 -2.71 -19.18
N ASP A 305 -14.48 -3.73 -19.97
CA ASP A 305 -15.42 -4.81 -19.61
C ASP A 305 -14.75 -6.18 -19.45
N GLY A 306 -13.44 -6.27 -19.66
CA GLY A 306 -12.70 -7.53 -19.59
C GLY A 306 -12.70 -8.33 -20.88
N THR A 307 -13.25 -7.80 -21.99
CA THR A 307 -13.23 -8.46 -23.30
C THR A 307 -11.95 -8.09 -24.04
N VAL A 308 -11.05 -9.07 -24.20
CA VAL A 308 -9.78 -8.89 -24.94
C VAL A 308 -9.74 -9.87 -26.11
N PRO A 309 -9.90 -9.41 -27.37
CA PRO A 309 -9.89 -10.27 -28.55
C PRO A 309 -8.58 -11.04 -28.72
N ALA A 310 -8.63 -12.09 -29.54
CA ALA A 310 -7.45 -12.83 -29.96
C ALA A 310 -6.43 -11.91 -30.66
N GLY A 311 -5.14 -12.07 -30.34
CA GLY A 311 -4.04 -11.24 -30.88
C GLY A 311 -4.03 -9.80 -30.38
N ALA A 312 -4.97 -9.40 -29.53
CA ALA A 312 -4.98 -8.04 -28.99
C ALA A 312 -3.75 -7.79 -28.10
N LEU A 313 -3.11 -6.67 -28.37
CA LEU A 313 -1.96 -6.17 -27.64
C LEU A 313 -2.30 -4.80 -27.04
N CYS A 314 -2.32 -4.76 -25.71
CA CYS A 314 -2.53 -3.55 -24.92
C CYS A 314 -1.37 -3.36 -23.95
N ARG A 315 -1.25 -2.15 -23.38
CA ARG A 315 -0.31 -1.87 -22.30
C ARG A 315 -0.84 -0.78 -21.38
N VAL A 316 -0.37 -0.79 -20.14
CA VAL A 316 -0.59 0.30 -19.19
C VAL A 316 0.76 0.90 -18.82
N THR A 317 0.92 2.19 -19.02
CA THR A 317 2.08 2.92 -18.50
C THR A 317 1.69 3.66 -17.23
N PHE A 318 2.58 3.75 -16.25
CA PHE A 318 2.36 4.50 -15.03
C PHE A 318 3.67 4.92 -14.35
N GLN A 319 3.61 5.91 -13.47
CA GLN A 319 4.79 6.43 -12.76
C GLN A 319 4.73 6.15 -11.26
N VAL A 320 5.87 5.77 -10.71
CA VAL A 320 6.11 5.59 -9.28
C VAL A 320 7.26 6.47 -8.86
N ARG A 321 7.06 7.28 -7.83
CA ARG A 321 8.09 8.12 -7.23
C ARG A 321 8.67 7.43 -6.00
N ALA A 322 10.00 7.37 -5.92
CA ALA A 322 10.71 6.90 -4.75
C ALA A 322 11.25 8.09 -3.94
N THR A 323 10.87 8.20 -2.68
CA THR A 323 11.28 9.31 -1.79
C THR A 323 11.92 8.78 -0.51
N GLU A 324 12.92 9.48 0.04
CA GLU A 324 13.38 9.19 1.40
C GLU A 324 12.28 9.55 2.42
N GLU A 325 12.40 9.01 3.63
CA GLU A 325 11.54 9.40 4.75
C GLU A 325 11.69 10.89 5.03
N SER A 326 10.62 11.66 4.82
CA SER A 326 10.59 13.07 5.21
C SER A 326 9.31 13.36 5.97
N GLY A 327 9.47 13.89 7.19
CA GLY A 327 8.38 14.45 7.95
C GLY A 327 8.25 15.93 7.62
N GLU A 328 7.34 16.27 6.71
CA GLU A 328 6.99 17.66 6.43
C GLU A 328 5.49 17.84 6.59
N ILE A 329 5.11 18.86 7.35
CA ILE A 329 3.71 19.25 7.49
C ILE A 329 3.53 20.67 6.97
N GLY A 330 2.52 20.84 6.13
CA GLY A 330 2.02 22.15 5.73
C GLY A 330 0.89 22.54 6.65
N TYR A 331 0.84 23.80 7.06
CA TYR A 331 -0.35 24.31 7.74
C TYR A 331 -0.63 25.75 7.32
N THR A 332 -1.90 26.13 7.37
CA THR A 332 -2.35 27.50 7.20
C THR A 332 -3.43 27.82 8.24
N LYS A 333 -3.36 29.00 8.85
CA LYS A 333 -4.41 29.50 9.76
C LYS A 333 -4.82 30.90 9.32
N LYS A 334 -6.12 31.13 9.16
CA LYS A 334 -6.67 32.43 8.72
C LYS A 334 -8.06 32.67 9.28
N ILE A 335 -8.48 33.93 9.27
CA ILE A 335 -9.88 34.30 9.46
C ILE A 335 -10.59 34.20 8.10
N LEU A 336 -11.77 33.59 8.06
CA LEU A 336 -12.64 33.62 6.89
C LEU A 336 -13.35 34.97 6.86
N LYS A 337 -12.99 35.78 5.87
CA LYS A 337 -13.48 37.14 5.68
C LYS A 337 -15.00 37.15 5.59
N LYS A 338 -15.66 37.92 6.45
CA LYS A 338 -17.12 38.08 6.40
C LYS A 338 -17.55 39.49 5.99
N ASN A 339 -16.82 40.57 6.33
CA ASN A 339 -17.20 41.95 5.98
C ASN A 339 -16.01 42.91 5.95
N GLY A 340 -15.95 43.80 4.95
CA GLY A 340 -15.37 45.17 4.91
C GLY A 340 -13.96 45.50 5.42
N LEU A 341 -13.36 44.69 6.28
CA LEU A 341 -12.10 44.93 6.97
C LEU A 341 -10.92 44.25 6.26
N PRO A 342 -9.67 44.70 6.50
CA PRO A 342 -8.48 44.02 6.03
C PRO A 342 -8.37 42.60 6.61
N ASP A 343 -7.60 41.74 5.96
CA ASP A 343 -7.40 40.36 6.41
C ASP A 343 -6.73 40.35 7.79
N GLY A 344 -7.30 39.61 8.74
CA GLY A 344 -6.81 39.54 10.11
C GLY A 344 -7.43 40.58 11.06
N HIS A 345 -8.28 41.48 10.58
CA HIS A 345 -8.98 42.45 11.41
C HIS A 345 -10.39 41.97 11.79
N VAL A 346 -10.80 42.25 13.02
CA VAL A 346 -12.13 41.94 13.57
C VAL A 346 -12.58 43.09 14.47
N ARG A 347 -13.88 43.34 14.59
CA ARG A 347 -14.39 44.28 15.61
C ARG A 347 -14.62 43.58 16.94
N LEU A 348 -14.59 44.34 18.02
CA LEU A 348 -15.03 43.87 19.33
C LEU A 348 -16.49 43.37 19.23
N GLY A 349 -16.80 42.24 19.86
CA GLY A 349 -18.11 41.60 19.80
C GLY A 349 -18.46 40.90 18.48
N GLU A 350 -17.74 41.15 17.39
CA GLU A 350 -18.01 40.52 16.08
C GLU A 350 -17.70 39.02 16.12
N VAL A 351 -18.64 38.21 15.62
CA VAL A 351 -18.41 36.77 15.42
C VAL A 351 -17.68 36.55 14.10
N PHE A 352 -16.46 36.04 14.20
CA PHE A 352 -15.63 35.67 13.05
C PHE A 352 -15.39 34.16 13.01
N THR A 353 -15.05 33.64 11.83
CA THR A 353 -14.72 32.21 11.65
C THR A 353 -13.22 32.05 11.47
N VAL A 354 -12.61 31.20 12.28
CA VAL A 354 -11.22 30.78 12.11
C VAL A 354 -11.18 29.51 11.28
N ARG A 355 -10.26 29.43 10.32
CA ARG A 355 -9.95 28.23 9.55
C ARG A 355 -8.49 27.86 9.74
N THR A 356 -8.26 26.66 10.24
CA THR A 356 -6.95 26.01 10.29
C THR A 356 -6.94 24.83 9.32
N GLU A 357 -5.97 24.77 8.42
CA GLU A 357 -5.74 23.64 7.54
C GLU A 357 -4.39 23.03 7.85
N PHE A 358 -4.37 21.72 8.01
CA PHE A 358 -3.20 20.87 8.08
C PHE A 358 -3.10 20.06 6.80
N ARG A 359 -1.88 19.84 6.31
CA ARG A 359 -1.60 18.95 5.20
C ARG A 359 -0.35 18.14 5.50
N ASN A 360 -0.44 16.83 5.31
CA ASN A 360 0.75 15.99 5.27
C ASN A 360 1.49 16.24 3.95
N LEU A 361 2.64 16.90 4.02
CA LEU A 361 3.53 17.10 2.87
C LEU A 361 4.64 16.04 2.79
N GLY A 362 4.79 15.25 3.86
CA GLY A 362 5.75 14.17 3.97
C GLY A 362 5.32 12.89 3.26
N THR A 363 6.09 11.84 3.53
CA THR A 363 6.03 10.57 2.78
C THR A 363 5.47 9.41 3.59
N PHE A 364 5.01 9.65 4.82
CA PHE A 364 4.47 8.64 5.72
C PHE A 364 3.23 9.14 6.47
N ASP A 365 2.46 8.22 7.03
CA ASP A 365 1.27 8.50 7.82
C ASP A 365 1.58 9.26 9.12
N TYR A 366 0.95 10.41 9.32
CA TYR A 366 0.87 11.02 10.66
C TYR A 366 -0.32 10.43 11.41
N ARG A 367 -0.06 9.63 12.45
CA ARG A 367 -1.13 9.06 13.29
C ARG A 367 -1.42 9.94 14.50
N ASN A 368 -2.64 9.80 15.00
CA ASN A 368 -3.14 10.52 16.18
C ASN A 368 -3.00 12.04 16.06
N VAL A 369 -3.22 12.60 14.86
CA VAL A 369 -3.10 14.03 14.64
C VAL A 369 -4.14 14.77 15.49
N GLY A 370 -3.69 15.66 16.37
CA GLY A 370 -4.51 16.44 17.28
C GLY A 370 -4.38 17.93 17.05
N PHE A 371 -5.46 18.66 17.32
CA PHE A 371 -5.54 20.12 17.20
C PHE A 371 -5.97 20.74 18.52
N TRP A 372 -5.31 21.83 18.87
CA TRP A 372 -5.74 22.75 19.92
C TRP A 372 -5.23 24.15 19.61
N ASP A 373 -5.98 25.14 20.07
CA ASP A 373 -5.69 26.55 19.95
C ASP A 373 -5.60 27.17 21.35
N MET A 374 -4.70 28.14 21.50
CA MET A 374 -4.62 28.95 22.72
C MET A 374 -5.27 30.29 22.45
N PHE A 375 -6.38 30.53 23.14
CA PHE A 375 -7.13 31.78 23.00
C PHE A 375 -6.47 32.85 23.89
N PRO A 376 -6.23 34.06 23.36
CA PRO A 376 -5.80 35.18 24.18
C PRO A 376 -6.93 35.61 25.14
N GLU A 377 -6.56 36.40 26.15
CA GLU A 377 -7.54 36.99 27.08
C GLU A 377 -8.61 37.78 26.32
N GLY A 378 -9.86 37.61 26.72
CA GLY A 378 -11.02 38.25 26.07
C GLY A 378 -11.52 37.56 24.81
N MET A 379 -10.93 36.46 24.34
CA MET A 379 -11.46 35.69 23.21
C MET A 379 -12.31 34.50 23.69
N GLU A 380 -13.50 34.35 23.13
CA GLU A 380 -14.45 33.28 23.45
C GLU A 380 -14.82 32.45 22.21
N LEU A 381 -14.94 31.14 22.39
CA LEU A 381 -15.49 30.22 21.39
C LEU A 381 -17.01 30.38 21.33
N ILE A 382 -17.60 30.38 20.14
CA ILE A 382 -19.05 30.21 19.98
C ILE A 382 -19.38 28.71 20.06
N PRO A 383 -20.16 28.25 21.05
CA PRO A 383 -20.39 26.83 21.28
C PRO A 383 -21.02 26.12 20.09
N GLY A 384 -20.58 24.88 19.84
CA GLY A 384 -21.11 24.00 18.80
C GLY A 384 -20.79 24.46 17.38
N THR A 385 -19.75 25.28 17.18
CA THR A 385 -19.34 25.76 15.86
C THR A 385 -18.09 25.09 15.32
N THR A 386 -17.42 24.25 16.12
CA THR A 386 -16.23 23.52 15.72
C THR A 386 -16.58 22.38 14.75
N VAL A 387 -15.99 22.41 13.56
CA VAL A 387 -16.22 21.43 12.49
C VAL A 387 -14.89 20.96 11.91
N LEU A 388 -14.73 19.64 11.80
CA LEU A 388 -13.65 18.96 11.09
C LEU A 388 -14.11 18.54 9.70
N ARG A 389 -13.35 18.89 8.66
CA ARG A 389 -13.48 18.34 7.30
C ARG A 389 -12.20 17.62 6.92
N ASN A 390 -12.33 16.38 6.47
CA ASN A 390 -11.22 15.56 5.94
C ASN A 390 -11.77 14.50 4.98
N GLY A 391 -10.92 13.59 4.49
CA GLY A 391 -11.34 12.53 3.57
C GLY A 391 -12.41 11.57 4.11
N ARG A 392 -12.53 11.39 5.45
CA ARG A 392 -13.57 10.55 6.08
C ARG A 392 -14.87 11.31 6.33
N HIS A 393 -14.78 12.64 6.46
CA HIS A 393 -15.90 13.53 6.75
C HIS A 393 -15.89 14.71 5.75
N PRO A 394 -16.18 14.46 4.46
CA PRO A 394 -16.12 15.50 3.43
C PRO A 394 -17.14 16.62 3.68
N ASP A 395 -18.34 16.28 4.16
CA ASP A 395 -19.41 17.24 4.45
C ASP A 395 -19.19 18.01 5.77
N GLY A 396 -18.33 17.48 6.64
CA GLY A 396 -17.98 18.03 7.94
C GLY A 396 -18.54 17.21 9.11
N LEU A 397 -17.69 16.98 10.10
CA LEU A 397 -18.04 16.38 11.39
C LEU A 397 -18.04 17.48 12.46
N LYS A 398 -19.15 17.58 13.20
CA LYS A 398 -19.22 18.47 14.36
C LYS A 398 -18.37 17.90 15.49
N MET A 399 -17.49 18.72 16.04
CA MET A 399 -16.57 18.34 17.12
C MET A 399 -17.04 18.90 18.47
N GLU A 400 -16.50 18.37 19.54
CA GLU A 400 -16.65 18.94 20.88
C GLU A 400 -15.93 20.29 20.96
N ASP A 401 -16.38 21.15 21.87
CA ASP A 401 -15.89 22.53 22.04
C ASP A 401 -14.57 22.61 22.83
N THR A 402 -13.72 21.59 22.72
CA THR A 402 -12.46 21.47 23.47
C THR A 402 -11.26 22.11 22.77
N ILE A 403 -11.48 22.79 21.63
CA ILE A 403 -10.38 23.34 20.83
C ILE A 403 -9.55 24.39 21.59
N HIS A 404 -10.14 25.06 22.59
CA HIS A 404 -9.58 26.23 23.26
C HIS A 404 -9.20 26.00 24.73
N ASP A 405 -9.49 24.81 25.28
CA ASP A 405 -9.34 24.51 26.71
C ASP A 405 -8.01 23.83 27.07
N GLY A 406 -7.11 23.69 26.08
CA GLY A 406 -5.81 23.02 26.24
C GLY A 406 -5.83 21.51 26.11
N THR A 407 -7.01 20.87 25.98
CA THR A 407 -7.13 19.42 25.74
C THR A 407 -7.25 19.10 24.25
N GLY A 408 -7.94 19.95 23.48
CA GLY A 408 -8.09 19.79 22.04
C GLY A 408 -8.85 18.52 21.66
N PHE A 409 -8.62 18.04 20.44
CA PHE A 409 -9.19 16.77 19.98
C PHE A 409 -8.29 16.08 18.95
N LYS A 410 -8.44 14.76 18.85
CA LYS A 410 -7.79 13.94 17.82
C LYS A 410 -8.67 13.85 16.58
N THR A 411 -8.03 13.87 15.42
CA THR A 411 -8.70 13.88 14.11
C THR A 411 -8.35 12.66 13.25
N GLY A 412 -7.42 11.83 13.71
CA GLY A 412 -7.12 10.52 13.11
C GLY A 412 -5.73 10.41 12.49
N THR A 413 -5.64 9.60 11.45
CA THR A 413 -4.41 9.32 10.69
C THR A 413 -4.49 9.96 9.31
N TYR A 414 -3.41 10.61 8.89
CA TYR A 414 -3.31 11.31 7.61
C TYR A 414 -2.10 10.82 6.84
N GLY A 415 -2.35 10.08 5.77
CA GLY A 415 -1.31 9.65 4.84
C GLY A 415 -0.79 10.78 3.95
N PRO A 416 0.22 10.51 3.11
CA PRO A 416 0.82 11.51 2.24
C PRO A 416 -0.22 12.30 1.44
N HIS A 417 -0.05 13.61 1.40
CA HIS A 417 -0.95 14.58 0.75
C HIS A 417 -2.35 14.74 1.38
N ALA A 418 -2.75 13.91 2.34
CA ALA A 418 -4.02 14.06 3.05
C ALA A 418 -4.03 15.35 3.88
N ASN A 419 -5.22 15.93 4.04
CA ASN A 419 -5.42 17.16 4.78
C ASN A 419 -6.59 17.08 5.76
N ALA A 420 -6.55 17.98 6.73
CA ALA A 420 -7.64 18.26 7.66
C ALA A 420 -7.91 19.75 7.66
N ILE A 421 -9.19 20.13 7.64
CA ILE A 421 -9.62 21.51 7.77
C ILE A 421 -10.48 21.60 9.02
N ILE A 422 -10.06 22.41 9.98
CA ILE A 422 -10.81 22.76 11.17
C ILE A 422 -11.36 24.16 11.00
N THR A 423 -12.65 24.33 11.25
CA THR A 423 -13.28 25.64 11.35
C THR A 423 -14.04 25.78 12.65
N TYR A 424 -13.98 26.94 13.28
CA TYR A 424 -14.83 27.30 14.42
C TYR A 424 -15.13 28.79 14.39
N GLN A 425 -16.16 29.21 15.12
CA GLN A 425 -16.50 30.62 15.29
C GLN A 425 -16.08 31.11 16.67
N ALA A 426 -15.59 32.33 16.73
CA ALA A 426 -15.18 32.99 17.96
C ALA A 426 -15.50 34.48 17.91
N ARG A 427 -15.39 35.14 19.06
CA ARG A 427 -15.51 36.60 19.21
C ARG A 427 -14.55 37.11 20.27
N PHE A 428 -14.22 38.39 20.22
CA PHE A 428 -13.58 39.09 21.34
C PHE A 428 -14.65 39.79 22.18
N THR A 429 -14.66 39.56 23.49
CA THR A 429 -15.49 40.27 24.49
C THR A 429 -14.74 41.38 25.20
N SER A 430 -13.41 41.37 25.15
CA SER A 430 -12.55 42.44 25.61
C SER A 430 -11.21 42.43 24.86
N GLY A 431 -10.40 43.48 25.05
CA GLY A 431 -9.10 43.63 24.41
C GLY A 431 -9.11 44.56 23.18
N SER A 432 -7.93 45.03 22.79
CA SER A 432 -7.75 45.90 21.63
C SER A 432 -6.39 45.66 20.97
N GLY A 433 -6.24 46.11 19.72
CA GLY A 433 -4.99 46.03 18.99
C GLY A 433 -4.59 44.60 18.61
N ARG A 434 -3.29 44.36 18.49
CA ARG A 434 -2.76 43.10 17.93
C ARG A 434 -2.76 41.97 18.97
N GLN A 435 -3.66 41.02 18.78
CA GLN A 435 -3.81 39.77 19.51
C GLN A 435 -3.10 38.61 18.80
N ARG A 436 -2.73 37.58 19.57
CA ARG A 436 -2.11 36.35 19.05
C ARG A 436 -3.02 35.16 19.36
N VAL A 437 -3.65 34.61 18.32
CA VAL A 437 -4.39 33.35 18.44
C VAL A 437 -3.42 32.21 18.18
N GLY A 438 -3.02 31.52 19.24
CA GLY A 438 -2.13 30.36 19.14
C GLY A 438 -2.82 29.17 18.51
N GLY A 439 -2.07 28.37 17.76
CA GLY A 439 -2.54 27.10 17.24
C GLY A 439 -1.43 26.07 17.28
N SER A 440 -1.82 24.83 17.54
CA SER A 440 -0.88 23.75 17.68
C SER A 440 -1.44 22.47 17.06
N ILE A 441 -0.54 21.74 16.41
CA ILE A 441 -0.82 20.45 15.80
C ILE A 441 0.15 19.44 16.41
N ALA A 442 -0.38 18.41 17.08
CA ALA A 442 0.40 17.28 17.59
C ALA A 442 0.20 16.08 16.68
N HIS A 443 1.23 15.26 16.61
CA HIS A 443 1.22 13.94 16.03
C HIS A 443 2.22 13.06 16.79
N GLU A 444 2.22 11.76 16.52
CA GLU A 444 3.08 10.82 17.27
C GLU A 444 4.59 11.11 17.19
N THR A 445 5.03 11.81 16.14
CA THR A 445 6.43 12.16 15.91
C THR A 445 6.82 13.57 16.35
N GLY A 446 5.89 14.38 16.86
CA GLY A 446 6.21 15.75 17.27
C GLY A 446 5.01 16.70 17.36
N MET A 447 5.33 17.98 17.53
CA MET A 447 4.35 19.05 17.71
C MET A 447 4.80 20.31 16.98
N SER A 448 3.89 20.93 16.27
CA SER A 448 4.11 22.21 15.58
C SER A 448 3.22 23.29 16.15
N ASN A 449 3.81 24.42 16.50
CA ASN A 449 3.12 25.59 17.04
C ASN A 449 3.16 26.74 16.04
N PHE A 450 2.06 27.47 15.91
CA PHE A 450 1.90 28.59 15.00
C PHE A 450 0.98 29.65 15.60
N TRP A 451 1.00 30.83 15.00
CA TRP A 451 0.29 32.00 15.51
C TRP A 451 -0.43 32.70 14.37
N LEU A 452 -1.69 33.04 14.61
CA LEU A 452 -2.46 33.94 13.77
C LEU A 452 -2.50 35.31 14.45
N PRO A 453 -1.90 36.36 13.85
CA PRO A 453 -2.13 37.72 14.32
C PRO A 453 -3.57 38.13 13.99
N VAL A 454 -4.27 38.65 14.99
CA VAL A 454 -5.62 39.22 14.84
C VAL A 454 -5.59 40.63 15.38
N ILE A 455 -6.07 41.61 14.62
CA ILE A 455 -6.19 43.00 15.06
C ILE A 455 -7.63 43.22 15.48
N VAL A 456 -7.83 43.50 16.77
CA VAL A 456 -9.14 43.87 17.33
C VAL A 456 -9.28 45.38 17.21
N GLU A 457 -10.12 45.80 16.27
CA GLU A 457 -10.49 47.21 16.12
C GLU A 457 -11.37 47.63 17.30
N PRO A 458 -11.14 48.82 17.88
CA PRO A 458 -12.03 49.38 18.89
C PRO A 458 -13.44 49.60 18.33
N ASP A 459 -14.45 49.59 19.19
CA ASP A 459 -15.80 50.01 18.79
C ASP A 459 -15.75 51.46 18.30
N GLU A 460 -16.26 51.71 17.09
CA GLU A 460 -16.53 53.07 16.62
C GLU A 460 -17.70 53.62 17.46
N GLU A 461 -17.42 54.55 18.38
CA GLU A 461 -18.44 55.34 19.10
C GLU A 461 -19.36 56.12 18.14
#